data_AF-A0A2P1QSU1-F1
#
_entry.id   AF-A0A2P1QSU1-F1
#
_cell.length_a   1.000
_cell.length_b   1.000
_cell.length_c   1.000
_cell.angle_alpha   90.00
_cell.angle_beta   90.00
_cell.angle_gamma   90.00
#
_symmetry.space_group_name_H-M   'P 1'
#
loop_
_entity.id
_entity.type
_entity.pdbx_description
1 polymer ?
#
loop_
_entity_poly.entity_id
_entity_poly.type
_entity_poly.pdbx_seq_one_letter_code
_entity_poly.pdbx_strand_id
1 'polypeptide(L)'
;MTSMKLISILFFILFQISLSNCGLALTPRITTTLPPQKQETKTEVLRINLLWGKLMNLIGINVGIVNTVENRMIGAQAGIVNFSNKDSYGAQVSIYNDSKAQIIGAQAGVVNTSGNAYGIQAGIANLSGGDTYGTQAGLLMNRSGGDTYGAQVSIYNSSKNRMVGAQVGIVNLSEGSTYGAQVALVNKAKDKGAGIQAGIVNYSEGQSVGIQAGIVNMGAQRTGFDLTVGAGNFQTKGFMIGALNLYSEGVNLGILNEQGNGFNLGALNIQGKGVNVGILNGGTGVHIGLINASGEEDTDEPTLEFGLLNFCGKGTFPVMIFFNYCK
;
A
#
# COMPACT_ATOMS: atom_id res chain seq x y z
N MET A 1 -11.83 13.34 -15.64
CA MET A 1 -11.58 14.01 -16.93
C MET A 1 -10.81 15.35 -16.83
N THR A 2 -10.30 15.72 -15.65
CA THR A 2 -9.57 16.97 -15.39
C THR A 2 -8.04 16.80 -15.35
N SER A 3 -7.53 15.60 -15.08
CA SER A 3 -6.07 15.30 -15.06
C SER A 3 -5.42 15.32 -16.46
N MET A 4 -6.15 14.94 -17.52
CA MET A 4 -5.67 15.01 -18.91
C MET A 4 -5.45 16.44 -19.40
N LYS A 5 -6.14 17.44 -18.83
CA LYS A 5 -5.97 18.85 -19.25
C LYS A 5 -4.65 19.43 -18.77
N LEU A 6 -4.17 19.05 -17.59
CA LEU A 6 -2.90 19.57 -17.06
C LEU A 6 -1.69 19.03 -17.84
N ILE A 7 -1.72 17.74 -18.19
CA ILE A 7 -0.70 17.09 -19.04
C ILE A 7 -0.73 17.68 -20.46
N SER A 8 -1.92 17.92 -21.00
CA SER A 8 -2.07 18.56 -22.32
C SER A 8 -1.55 20.00 -22.33
N ILE A 9 -1.75 20.78 -21.26
CA ILE A 9 -1.22 22.13 -21.11
C ILE A 9 0.31 22.11 -20.96
N LEU A 10 0.87 21.19 -20.17
CA LEU A 10 2.32 21.04 -20.02
C LEU A 10 2.98 20.62 -21.34
N PHE A 11 2.34 19.74 -22.10
CA PHE A 11 2.78 19.34 -23.45
C PHE A 11 2.67 20.49 -24.44
N PHE A 12 1.64 21.33 -24.37
CA PHE A 12 1.49 22.51 -25.22
C PHE A 12 2.58 23.56 -24.93
N ILE A 13 2.92 23.78 -23.66
CA ILE A 13 4.00 24.70 -23.25
C ILE A 13 5.37 24.17 -23.74
N LEU A 14 5.62 22.86 -23.58
CA LEU A 14 6.83 22.21 -24.10
C LEU A 14 6.92 22.25 -25.64
N PHE A 15 5.79 22.14 -26.33
CA PHE A 15 5.71 22.21 -27.80
C PHE A 15 5.93 23.63 -28.35
N GLN A 16 5.46 24.67 -27.65
CA GLN A 16 5.72 26.07 -28.03
C GLN A 16 7.20 26.43 -27.88
N ILE A 17 7.89 25.90 -26.86
CA ILE A 17 9.34 26.07 -26.69
C ILE A 17 10.12 25.40 -27.84
N SER A 18 9.60 24.30 -28.41
CA SER A 18 10.18 23.62 -29.58
C SER A 18 9.99 24.38 -30.90
N LEU A 19 9.04 25.31 -30.99
CA LEU A 19 8.73 26.07 -32.20
C LEU A 19 9.53 27.37 -32.33
N SER A 20 10.09 27.88 -31.22
CA SER A 20 11.00 29.02 -31.20
C SER A 20 12.45 28.63 -31.54
N ASN A 21 12.65 28.12 -32.76
CA ASN A 21 13.97 28.03 -33.38
C ASN A 21 14.35 29.40 -33.99
N CYS A 22 15.17 30.19 -33.29
CA CYS A 22 16.22 31.04 -33.87
C CYS A 22 16.89 31.91 -32.79
N GLY A 23 18.21 31.79 -32.63
CA GLY A 23 19.05 32.83 -32.01
C GLY A 23 20.10 32.34 -31.02
N LEU A 24 21.36 32.58 -31.40
CA LEU A 24 22.60 32.48 -30.61
C LEU A 24 23.13 31.08 -30.25
N ALA A 25 23.89 30.53 -31.19
CA ALA A 25 25.02 29.65 -30.87
C ALA A 25 26.12 30.46 -30.16
N LEU A 26 26.16 30.42 -28.83
CA LEU A 26 27.28 30.87 -28.01
C LEU A 26 27.32 30.04 -26.73
N THR A 27 27.99 28.88 -26.76
CA THR A 27 28.34 28.18 -25.52
C THR A 27 29.78 27.71 -25.58
N PRO A 28 30.68 28.23 -24.71
CA PRO A 28 31.97 27.57 -24.48
C PRO A 28 31.70 26.23 -23.79
N ARG A 29 32.04 25.13 -24.46
CA ARG A 29 31.96 23.77 -23.94
C ARG A 29 33.29 23.43 -23.26
N ILE A 30 33.30 23.27 -21.94
CA ILE A 30 34.46 22.75 -21.20
C ILE A 30 34.19 21.27 -20.91
N THR A 31 34.95 20.39 -21.57
CA THR A 31 34.84 18.94 -21.41
C THR A 31 36.20 18.29 -21.25
N THR A 32 36.33 17.38 -20.29
CA THR A 32 37.49 16.49 -20.17
C THR A 32 37.10 15.09 -20.63
N THR A 33 37.73 14.61 -21.70
CA THR A 33 37.50 13.27 -22.28
C THR A 33 38.66 12.34 -21.95
N LEU A 34 38.40 11.07 -21.69
CA LEU A 34 39.43 10.04 -21.62
C LEU A 34 39.73 9.49 -23.04
N PRO A 35 40.96 9.60 -23.57
CA PRO A 35 41.31 9.01 -24.88
C PRO A 35 41.65 7.51 -24.78
N PRO A 36 41.46 6.69 -25.85
CA PRO A 36 40.81 6.98 -27.13
C PRO A 36 39.41 6.30 -27.23
N GLN A 37 38.37 7.02 -27.66
CA GLN A 37 37.03 6.43 -27.83
C GLN A 37 36.34 6.90 -29.11
N LYS A 38 35.80 5.94 -29.87
CA LYS A 38 34.94 6.14 -31.06
C LYS A 38 33.75 7.03 -30.69
N GLN A 39 33.14 7.73 -31.65
CA GLN A 39 31.99 8.62 -31.39
C GLN A 39 30.87 7.94 -30.58
N GLU A 40 30.71 6.63 -30.76
CA GLU A 40 29.73 5.78 -30.06
C GLU A 40 30.11 5.40 -28.61
N THR A 41 31.39 5.55 -28.23
CA THR A 41 31.87 5.17 -26.89
C THR A 41 32.30 6.34 -26.01
N LYS A 42 32.35 7.58 -26.54
CA LYS A 42 32.84 8.78 -25.84
C LYS A 42 32.36 8.88 -24.39
N THR A 43 33.34 8.83 -23.49
CA THR A 43 33.20 8.96 -22.04
C THR A 43 33.74 10.32 -21.63
N GLU A 44 32.90 11.10 -20.95
CA GLU A 44 33.29 12.40 -20.38
C GLU A 44 33.35 12.29 -18.84
N VAL A 45 34.34 12.97 -18.23
CA VAL A 45 34.56 12.93 -16.78
C VAL A 45 33.95 14.13 -16.07
N LEU A 46 34.16 15.32 -16.64
CA LEU A 46 33.50 16.54 -16.19
C LEU A 46 32.89 17.25 -17.39
N ARG A 47 31.62 17.62 -17.27
CA ARG A 47 30.89 18.38 -18.27
C ARG A 47 30.07 19.49 -17.63
N ILE A 48 30.23 20.71 -18.15
CA ILE A 48 29.40 21.87 -17.82
C ILE A 48 28.74 22.35 -19.11
N ASN A 49 27.41 22.40 -19.13
CA ASN A 49 26.60 22.78 -20.28
C ASN A 49 25.68 23.93 -19.92
N LEU A 50 25.53 24.92 -20.80
CA LEU A 50 24.61 26.02 -20.54
C LEU A 50 23.15 25.64 -20.84
N LEU A 51 22.86 25.06 -22.01
CA LEU A 51 21.48 24.80 -22.47
C LEU A 51 21.17 23.30 -22.61
N TRP A 52 21.89 22.60 -23.49
CA TRP A 52 21.66 21.18 -23.78
C TRP A 52 22.96 20.38 -23.82
N GLY A 53 22.98 19.23 -23.14
CA GLY A 53 24.14 18.36 -23.10
C GLY A 53 23.83 16.88 -23.27
N LYS A 54 24.05 16.35 -24.49
CA LYS A 54 23.91 14.92 -24.80
C LYS A 54 25.26 14.18 -24.78
N LEU A 55 25.32 13.08 -24.06
CA LEU A 55 26.49 12.21 -23.82
C LEU A 55 26.16 10.77 -24.19
N MET A 56 27.14 10.01 -24.68
CA MET A 56 27.00 8.55 -24.78
C MET A 56 27.21 7.90 -23.42
N ASN A 57 28.38 8.12 -22.80
CA ASN A 57 28.70 7.64 -21.46
C ASN A 57 29.19 8.80 -20.57
N LEU A 58 28.86 8.75 -19.28
CA LEU A 58 29.35 9.67 -18.26
C LEU A 58 30.11 8.88 -17.19
N ILE A 59 31.33 9.31 -16.84
CA ILE A 59 32.07 8.83 -15.66
C ILE A 59 32.54 10.05 -14.85
N GLY A 60 31.62 10.65 -14.09
CA GLY A 60 31.90 11.80 -13.24
C GLY A 60 30.70 12.75 -13.17
N ILE A 61 30.90 14.05 -13.38
CA ILE A 61 29.86 15.06 -13.10
C ILE A 61 29.40 15.73 -14.38
N ASN A 62 28.08 15.81 -14.57
CA ASN A 62 27.45 16.56 -15.66
C ASN A 62 26.48 17.62 -15.08
N VAL A 63 26.79 18.90 -15.29
CA VAL A 63 25.98 20.02 -14.83
C VAL A 63 25.42 20.79 -16.03
N GLY A 64 24.13 21.11 -16.01
CA GLY A 64 23.50 21.92 -17.07
C GLY A 64 21.99 21.97 -16.99
N ILE A 65 21.34 22.78 -17.84
CA ILE A 65 19.86 22.89 -17.83
C ILE A 65 19.21 21.57 -18.23
N VAL A 66 19.56 21.03 -19.41
CA VAL A 66 19.16 19.67 -19.82
C VAL A 66 20.37 18.79 -20.02
N ASN A 67 20.45 17.73 -19.22
CA ASN A 67 21.48 16.72 -19.27
C ASN A 67 20.91 15.41 -19.82
N THR A 68 21.59 14.78 -20.77
CA THR A 68 21.17 13.48 -21.34
C THR A 68 22.36 12.55 -21.45
N VAL A 69 22.25 11.35 -20.89
CA VAL A 69 23.20 10.24 -21.07
C VAL A 69 22.49 9.08 -21.77
N GLU A 70 23.00 8.67 -22.92
CA GLU A 70 22.33 7.70 -23.79
C GLU A 70 22.56 6.24 -23.34
N ASN A 71 23.72 5.91 -22.78
CA ASN A 71 24.12 4.51 -22.59
C ASN A 71 24.53 4.13 -21.16
N ARG A 72 25.42 4.86 -20.51
CA ARG A 72 25.78 4.53 -19.12
C ARG A 72 26.21 5.77 -18.36
N MET A 73 25.62 5.97 -17.18
CA MET A 73 26.01 7.02 -16.25
C MET A 73 26.67 6.40 -15.02
N ILE A 74 27.89 6.82 -14.71
CA ILE A 74 28.58 6.55 -13.45
C ILE A 74 28.96 7.92 -12.87
N GLY A 75 28.31 8.37 -11.81
CA GLY A 75 28.61 9.66 -11.18
C GLY A 75 27.37 10.50 -10.90
N ALA A 76 27.41 11.81 -11.19
CA ALA A 76 26.37 12.74 -10.78
C ALA A 76 25.86 13.62 -11.94
N GLN A 77 24.56 13.85 -11.98
CA GLN A 77 23.92 14.86 -12.83
C GLN A 77 23.23 15.92 -11.98
N ALA A 78 23.43 17.19 -12.30
CA ALA A 78 22.76 18.31 -11.66
C ALA A 78 22.19 19.28 -12.72
N GLY A 79 20.91 19.64 -12.60
CA GLY A 79 20.27 20.45 -13.64
C GLY A 79 18.81 20.81 -13.39
N ILE A 80 18.13 21.25 -14.45
CA ILE A 80 16.65 21.36 -14.45
C ILE A 80 16.04 20.01 -14.85
N VAL A 81 16.63 19.37 -15.87
CA VAL A 81 16.18 18.09 -16.40
C VAL A 81 17.38 17.16 -16.60
N ASN A 82 17.31 15.96 -16.03
CA ASN A 82 18.34 14.93 -16.14
C ASN A 82 17.75 13.65 -16.75
N PHE A 83 18.25 13.23 -17.91
CA PHE A 83 17.88 11.98 -18.58
C PHE A 83 19.03 10.99 -18.60
N SER A 84 18.71 9.73 -18.36
CA SER A 84 19.55 8.57 -18.63
C SER A 84 18.73 7.47 -19.29
N ASN A 85 19.07 7.11 -20.53
CA ASN A 85 18.27 6.17 -21.32
C ASN A 85 18.52 4.69 -20.96
N LYS A 86 19.55 4.40 -20.15
CA LYS A 86 19.96 3.06 -19.75
C LYS A 86 20.36 3.06 -18.27
N ASP A 87 21.47 2.40 -17.90
CA ASP A 87 21.87 2.20 -16.52
C ASP A 87 22.52 3.46 -15.93
N SER A 88 22.01 3.88 -14.78
CA SER A 88 22.55 4.97 -13.98
C SER A 88 23.10 4.45 -12.66
N TYR A 89 24.37 4.73 -12.38
CA TYR A 89 25.04 4.43 -11.13
C TYR A 89 25.50 5.75 -10.50
N GLY A 90 24.79 6.22 -9.47
CA GLY A 90 25.13 7.45 -8.77
C GLY A 90 23.92 8.36 -8.51
N ALA A 91 24.09 9.67 -8.70
CA ALA A 91 23.14 10.67 -8.21
C ALA A 91 22.55 11.56 -9.32
N GLN A 92 21.25 11.86 -9.24
CA GLN A 92 20.63 12.88 -10.07
C GLN A 92 19.90 13.90 -9.19
N VAL A 93 20.19 15.19 -9.38
CA VAL A 93 19.55 16.30 -8.67
C VAL A 93 18.98 17.29 -9.67
N SER A 94 17.65 17.41 -9.76
CA SER A 94 17.01 18.34 -10.68
C SER A 94 15.52 18.55 -10.40
N ILE A 95 14.80 19.32 -11.23
CA ILE A 95 13.34 19.36 -11.17
C ILE A 95 12.77 18.03 -11.68
N TYR A 96 13.31 17.49 -12.78
CA TYR A 96 12.88 16.24 -13.38
C TYR A 96 14.06 15.30 -13.65
N ASN A 97 14.14 14.20 -12.92
CA ASN A 97 15.12 13.14 -13.13
C ASN A 97 14.46 11.92 -13.77
N ASP A 98 15.04 11.37 -14.83
CA ASP A 98 14.58 10.14 -15.48
C ASP A 98 15.74 9.19 -15.76
N SER A 99 15.62 7.95 -15.28
CA SER A 99 16.54 6.83 -15.56
C SER A 99 15.75 5.64 -16.12
N LYS A 100 15.60 5.57 -17.44
CA LYS A 100 14.64 4.67 -18.12
C LYS A 100 14.82 3.18 -17.80
N ALA A 101 16.06 2.70 -17.69
CA ALA A 101 16.30 1.30 -17.36
C ALA A 101 16.38 1.10 -15.84
N GLN A 102 17.35 1.74 -15.19
CA GLN A 102 17.49 1.67 -13.74
C GLN A 102 18.38 2.78 -13.18
N ILE A 103 18.20 3.07 -11.89
CA ILE A 103 19.09 3.88 -11.07
C ILE A 103 19.57 3.04 -9.88
N ILE A 104 20.88 2.95 -9.70
CA ILE A 104 21.54 2.46 -8.49
C ILE A 104 22.21 3.67 -7.83
N GLY A 105 21.58 4.21 -6.78
CA GLY A 105 22.05 5.40 -6.07
C GLY A 105 20.90 6.30 -5.60
N ALA A 106 20.92 7.58 -5.98
CA ALA A 106 19.97 8.56 -5.46
C ALA A 106 19.38 9.48 -6.55
N GLN A 107 18.09 9.76 -6.44
CA GLN A 107 17.43 10.84 -7.19
C GLN A 107 16.79 11.82 -6.20
N ALA A 108 17.07 13.10 -6.37
CA ALA A 108 16.44 14.19 -5.63
C ALA A 108 15.83 15.19 -6.60
N GLY A 109 14.54 15.48 -6.48
CA GLY A 109 13.89 16.39 -7.41
C GLY A 109 12.39 16.59 -7.20
N VAL A 110 11.75 17.37 -8.06
CA VAL A 110 10.28 17.51 -8.01
C VAL A 110 9.64 16.20 -8.46
N VAL A 111 10.10 15.66 -9.59
CA VAL A 111 9.68 14.36 -10.11
C VAL A 111 10.91 13.50 -10.37
N ASN A 112 10.90 12.28 -9.83
CA ASN A 112 11.90 11.26 -10.09
C ASN A 112 11.23 10.06 -10.78
N THR A 113 11.73 9.67 -11.94
CA THR A 113 11.29 8.50 -12.68
C THR A 113 12.43 7.52 -12.90
N SER A 114 12.11 6.24 -12.82
CA SER A 114 13.05 5.16 -13.10
C SER A 114 12.36 3.93 -13.67
N GLY A 115 13.08 3.10 -14.43
CA GLY A 115 12.66 1.73 -14.71
C GLY A 115 12.66 0.92 -13.41
N ASN A 116 13.84 0.60 -12.88
CA ASN A 116 14.02 0.09 -11.51
C ASN A 116 14.78 1.10 -10.64
N ALA A 117 14.45 1.17 -9.35
CA ALA A 117 15.12 2.03 -8.38
C ALA A 117 15.83 1.19 -7.31
N TYR A 118 17.15 1.33 -7.19
CA TYR A 118 17.95 0.74 -6.13
C TYR A 118 18.62 1.87 -5.34
N GLY A 119 18.04 2.25 -4.21
CA GLY A 119 18.53 3.32 -3.35
C GLY A 119 17.43 4.31 -2.94
N ILE A 120 17.69 5.61 -3.06
CA ILE A 120 16.81 6.66 -2.51
C ILE A 120 16.22 7.51 -3.64
N GLN A 121 14.90 7.69 -3.63
CA GLN A 121 14.21 8.72 -4.42
C GLN A 121 13.52 9.69 -3.46
N ALA A 122 13.89 10.97 -3.51
CA ALA A 122 13.33 12.02 -2.67
C ALA A 122 12.73 13.13 -3.53
N GLY A 123 11.45 13.46 -3.32
CA GLY A 123 10.79 14.46 -4.16
C GLY A 123 9.32 14.74 -3.88
N ILE A 124 8.65 15.42 -4.81
CA ILE A 124 7.19 15.56 -4.76
C ILE A 124 6.52 14.26 -5.23
N ALA A 125 7.04 13.68 -6.32
CA ALA A 125 6.59 12.41 -6.85
C ALA A 125 7.77 11.50 -7.23
N ASN A 126 7.76 10.26 -6.72
CA ASN A 126 8.75 9.23 -7.06
C ASN A 126 8.04 8.05 -7.75
N LEU A 127 8.46 7.72 -8.97
CA LEU A 127 7.80 6.75 -9.82
C LEU A 127 8.81 5.73 -10.36
N SER A 128 8.69 4.47 -9.96
CA SER A 128 9.44 3.35 -10.54
C SER A 128 8.50 2.49 -11.38
N GLY A 129 8.85 2.25 -12.65
CA GLY A 129 8.06 1.41 -13.56
C GLY A 129 8.09 -0.07 -13.21
N GLY A 130 9.17 -0.51 -12.57
CA GLY A 130 9.41 -1.85 -12.05
C GLY A 130 9.69 -1.80 -10.56
N ASP A 131 10.77 -2.47 -10.15
CA ASP A 131 11.05 -2.72 -8.75
C ASP A 131 11.69 -1.52 -8.05
N THR A 132 11.51 -1.46 -6.74
CA THR A 132 12.10 -0.47 -5.84
C THR A 132 12.76 -1.19 -4.68
N TYR A 133 14.08 -1.08 -4.57
CA TYR A 133 14.87 -1.57 -3.44
C TYR A 133 15.46 -0.36 -2.72
N GLY A 134 14.84 0.08 -1.64
CA GLY A 134 15.28 1.21 -0.85
C GLY A 134 14.14 2.12 -0.40
N THR A 135 14.35 3.44 -0.43
CA THR A 135 13.41 4.41 0.13
C THR A 135 12.88 5.35 -0.94
N GLN A 136 11.56 5.45 -1.03
CA GLN A 136 10.88 6.55 -1.73
C GLN A 136 10.29 7.50 -0.69
N ALA A 137 10.79 8.74 -0.66
CA ALA A 137 10.31 9.82 0.21
C ALA A 137 9.66 10.88 -0.69
N GLY A 138 8.32 10.85 -0.76
CA GLY A 138 7.51 11.68 -1.63
C GLY A 138 6.66 12.64 -0.80
N LEU A 139 6.42 13.87 -1.27
CA LEU A 139 5.39 14.72 -0.66
C LEU A 139 3.99 14.26 -1.06
N LEU A 140 3.77 14.00 -2.35
CA LEU A 140 2.46 13.62 -2.88
C LEU A 140 2.33 12.13 -3.14
N MET A 141 3.32 11.52 -3.79
CA MET A 141 3.21 10.11 -4.17
C MET A 141 4.54 9.38 -4.30
N ASN A 142 4.48 8.11 -3.93
CA ASN A 142 5.47 7.09 -4.26
C ASN A 142 4.76 5.92 -4.95
N ARG A 143 5.28 5.50 -6.10
CA ARG A 143 4.72 4.37 -6.86
C ARG A 143 5.84 3.45 -7.34
N SER A 144 5.61 2.15 -7.17
CA SER A 144 6.38 1.08 -7.82
C SER A 144 5.43 0.20 -8.62
N GLY A 145 5.74 0.03 -9.91
CA GLY A 145 5.01 -0.86 -10.81
C GLY A 145 5.34 -2.35 -10.65
N GLY A 146 6.36 -2.67 -9.86
CA GLY A 146 6.80 -4.03 -9.52
C GLY A 146 6.77 -4.30 -8.02
N ASP A 147 7.84 -4.91 -7.51
CA ASP A 147 8.07 -5.18 -6.09
C ASP A 147 8.69 -3.96 -5.39
N THR A 148 8.35 -3.76 -4.12
CA THR A 148 8.97 -2.76 -3.24
C THR A 148 9.59 -3.46 -2.04
N TYR A 149 10.90 -3.28 -1.84
CA TYR A 149 11.66 -3.72 -0.68
C TYR A 149 12.25 -2.50 0.00
N GLY A 150 11.63 -2.07 1.09
CA GLY A 150 12.07 -0.91 1.88
C GLY A 150 10.91 -0.02 2.32
N ALA A 151 11.06 1.29 2.17
CA ALA A 151 10.14 2.27 2.75
C ALA A 151 9.54 3.21 1.70
N GLN A 152 8.22 3.44 1.78
CA GLN A 152 7.54 4.51 1.05
C GLN A 152 6.87 5.46 2.05
N VAL A 153 7.24 6.74 2.00
CA VAL A 153 6.66 7.79 2.84
C VAL A 153 6.12 8.90 1.96
N SER A 154 4.80 9.08 1.91
CA SER A 154 4.12 10.15 1.15
C SER A 154 2.62 10.19 1.44
N ILE A 155 1.89 11.17 0.91
CA ILE A 155 0.42 11.16 0.96
C ILE A 155 -0.16 9.87 0.34
N TYR A 156 0.37 9.41 -0.78
CA TYR A 156 -0.10 8.23 -1.51
C TYR A 156 1.05 7.28 -1.84
N ASN A 157 1.09 6.11 -1.19
CA ASN A 157 2.06 5.06 -1.48
C ASN A 157 1.39 3.88 -2.20
N SER A 158 2.04 3.36 -3.24
CA SER A 158 1.52 2.24 -4.03
C SER A 158 2.63 1.28 -4.46
N SER A 159 2.40 -0.01 -4.21
CA SER A 159 3.18 -1.12 -4.75
C SER A 159 2.24 -2.11 -5.46
N LYS A 160 2.61 -2.51 -6.67
CA LYS A 160 1.74 -3.33 -7.53
C LYS A 160 1.82 -4.82 -7.21
N ASN A 161 3.02 -5.37 -7.06
CA ASN A 161 3.20 -6.82 -6.98
C ASN A 161 3.44 -7.30 -5.54
N ARG A 162 4.45 -6.74 -4.88
CA ARG A 162 4.80 -7.11 -3.50
C ARG A 162 5.34 -5.92 -2.73
N MET A 163 4.93 -5.77 -1.48
CA MET A 163 5.47 -4.78 -0.54
C MET A 163 6.15 -5.51 0.61
N VAL A 164 7.46 -5.37 0.75
CA VAL A 164 8.24 -5.83 1.90
C VAL A 164 8.85 -4.61 2.59
N GLY A 165 8.42 -4.30 3.80
CA GLY A 165 8.93 -3.17 4.59
C GLY A 165 7.82 -2.26 5.13
N ALA A 166 7.90 -0.94 4.90
CA ALA A 166 6.98 0.02 5.52
C ALA A 166 6.37 1.02 4.52
N GLN A 167 5.07 1.28 4.64
CA GLN A 167 4.40 2.40 3.98
C GLN A 167 3.82 3.34 5.06
N VAL A 168 4.09 4.64 4.94
CA VAL A 168 3.56 5.67 5.86
C VAL A 168 2.94 6.79 5.04
N GLY A 169 1.67 7.12 5.30
CA GLY A 169 0.98 8.11 4.47
C GLY A 169 -0.46 8.45 4.87
N ILE A 170 -1.20 9.02 3.93
CA ILE A 170 -2.66 9.16 4.05
C ILE A 170 -3.35 7.93 3.43
N VAL A 171 -2.81 7.44 2.32
CA VAL A 171 -3.26 6.24 1.62
C VAL A 171 -2.08 5.33 1.32
N ASN A 172 -2.15 4.09 1.78
CA ASN A 172 -1.21 3.03 1.46
C ASN A 172 -1.92 1.91 0.70
N LEU A 173 -1.47 1.61 -0.52
CA LEU A 173 -2.02 0.54 -1.35
C LEU A 173 -0.95 -0.50 -1.69
N SER A 174 -1.31 -1.77 -1.51
CA SER A 174 -0.59 -2.91 -2.06
C SER A 174 -1.56 -3.83 -2.80
N GLU A 175 -1.34 -3.98 -4.11
CA GLU A 175 -2.22 -4.77 -4.99
C GLU A 175 -1.87 -6.27 -5.02
N GLY A 176 -0.76 -6.66 -4.39
CA GLY A 176 -0.39 -8.07 -4.19
C GLY A 176 0.01 -8.34 -2.75
N SER A 177 1.12 -9.07 -2.55
CA SER A 177 1.49 -9.56 -1.21
C SER A 177 2.18 -8.47 -0.37
N THR A 178 1.73 -8.28 0.87
CA THR A 178 2.32 -7.33 1.82
C THR A 178 2.93 -8.05 3.01
N TYR A 179 4.22 -7.81 3.24
CA TYR A 179 4.99 -8.27 4.39
C TYR A 179 5.61 -7.07 5.10
N GLY A 180 4.96 -6.56 6.14
CA GLY A 180 5.44 -5.41 6.89
C GLY A 180 4.35 -4.48 7.40
N ALA A 181 4.65 -3.19 7.53
CA ALA A 181 3.79 -2.21 8.19
C ALA A 181 3.17 -1.21 7.22
N GLN A 182 1.87 -0.98 7.33
CA GLN A 182 1.18 0.13 6.68
C GLN A 182 0.54 1.01 7.76
N VAL A 183 0.98 2.28 7.82
CA VAL A 183 0.45 3.29 8.75
C VAL A 183 -0.13 4.45 7.93
N ALA A 184 -1.46 4.56 7.90
CA ALA A 184 -2.13 5.61 7.14
C ALA A 184 -3.58 5.79 7.57
N LEU A 185 -4.25 6.86 7.12
CA LEU A 185 -5.70 6.98 7.32
C LEU A 185 -6.45 5.83 6.63
N VAL A 186 -6.00 5.45 5.43
CA VAL A 186 -6.54 4.33 4.66
C VAL A 186 -5.41 3.38 4.27
N ASN A 187 -5.51 2.13 4.71
CA ASN A 187 -4.62 1.05 4.27
C ASN A 187 -5.41 0.02 3.46
N LYS A 188 -4.87 -0.41 2.31
CA LYS A 188 -5.40 -1.50 1.51
C LYS A 188 -4.29 -2.50 1.17
N ALA A 189 -4.52 -3.77 1.43
CA ALA A 189 -3.63 -4.86 1.01
C ALA A 189 -4.43 -6.04 0.44
N LYS A 190 -4.07 -6.52 -0.75
CA LYS A 190 -4.77 -7.67 -1.36
C LYS A 190 -4.41 -8.98 -0.67
N ASP A 191 -3.15 -9.21 -0.33
CA ASP A 191 -2.71 -10.38 0.45
C ASP A 191 -1.76 -9.91 1.54
N LYS A 192 -2.28 -9.55 2.72
CA LYS A 192 -1.52 -9.02 3.87
C LYS A 192 -0.71 -10.10 4.60
N GLY A 193 0.00 -10.96 3.84
CA GLY A 193 0.88 -12.05 4.25
C GLY A 193 1.20 -12.09 5.74
N ALA A 194 2.26 -11.41 6.16
CA ALA A 194 2.56 -11.14 7.58
C ALA A 194 2.75 -9.63 7.77
N GLY A 195 1.81 -8.96 8.43
CA GLY A 195 1.87 -7.50 8.50
C GLY A 195 1.01 -6.82 9.56
N ILE A 196 1.30 -5.55 9.74
CA ILE A 196 0.61 -4.64 10.65
C ILE A 196 -0.06 -3.56 9.80
N GLN A 197 -1.34 -3.33 10.04
CA GLN A 197 -2.07 -2.17 9.51
C GLN A 197 -2.56 -1.32 10.68
N ALA A 198 -2.23 -0.03 10.66
CA ALA A 198 -2.70 0.95 11.63
C ALA A 198 -3.31 2.15 10.88
N GLY A 199 -4.57 2.49 11.19
CA GLY A 199 -5.27 3.54 10.46
C GLY A 199 -6.69 3.86 10.90
N ILE A 200 -7.37 4.74 10.18
CA ILE A 200 -8.81 4.94 10.39
C ILE A 200 -9.57 3.80 9.74
N VAL A 201 -9.24 3.49 8.48
CA VAL A 201 -9.81 2.40 7.70
C VAL A 201 -8.71 1.45 7.26
N ASN A 202 -8.86 0.18 7.61
CA ASN A 202 -7.99 -0.88 7.11
C ASN A 202 -8.82 -1.86 6.29
N TYR A 203 -8.38 -2.14 5.08
CA TYR A 203 -8.96 -3.16 4.21
C TYR A 203 -7.91 -4.21 3.89
N SER A 204 -8.26 -5.48 4.06
CA SER A 204 -7.49 -6.54 3.40
C SER A 204 -8.33 -7.67 2.84
N GLU A 205 -7.90 -8.11 1.68
CA GLU A 205 -8.45 -9.24 0.96
C GLU A 205 -7.59 -10.49 1.22
N GLY A 206 -8.05 -11.66 0.80
CA GLY A 206 -7.21 -12.85 0.64
C GLY A 206 -6.49 -13.31 1.91
N GLN A 207 -5.21 -13.68 1.78
CA GLN A 207 -4.42 -14.14 2.93
C GLN A 207 -4.04 -12.97 3.83
N SER A 208 -4.26 -13.11 5.14
CA SER A 208 -3.86 -12.10 6.11
C SER A 208 -3.44 -12.70 7.45
N VAL A 209 -2.25 -12.34 7.92
CA VAL A 209 -1.74 -12.70 9.24
C VAL A 209 -1.10 -11.49 9.90
N GLY A 210 -1.38 -11.26 11.18
CA GLY A 210 -0.75 -10.22 11.98
C GLY A 210 -1.76 -9.35 12.72
N ILE A 211 -1.62 -8.04 12.59
CA ILE A 211 -2.41 -7.07 13.36
C ILE A 211 -3.15 -6.12 12.41
N GLN A 212 -4.37 -5.77 12.77
CA GLN A 212 -5.16 -4.75 12.10
C GLN A 212 -5.82 -3.86 13.15
N ALA A 213 -5.28 -2.65 13.32
CA ALA A 213 -5.74 -1.69 14.32
C ALA A 213 -6.31 -0.47 13.62
N GLY A 214 -7.61 -0.22 13.78
CA GLY A 214 -8.23 0.97 13.21
C GLY A 214 -9.66 1.19 13.65
N ILE A 215 -10.25 2.34 13.31
CA ILE A 215 -11.64 2.61 13.69
C ILE A 215 -12.56 1.62 12.96
N VAL A 216 -12.31 1.41 11.67
CA VAL A 216 -13.04 0.46 10.82
C VAL A 216 -12.05 -0.50 10.18
N ASN A 217 -12.27 -1.81 10.38
CA ASN A 217 -11.50 -2.87 9.76
C ASN A 217 -12.41 -3.70 8.87
N MET A 218 -12.01 -3.91 7.61
CA MET A 218 -12.79 -4.61 6.60
C MET A 218 -11.98 -5.75 5.99
N GLY A 219 -12.61 -6.91 5.87
CA GLY A 219 -12.09 -8.07 5.17
C GLY A 219 -12.86 -8.38 3.90
N ALA A 220 -12.21 -9.08 2.97
CA ALA A 220 -12.89 -9.77 1.87
C ALA A 220 -12.21 -11.10 1.58
N GLN A 221 -12.97 -12.20 1.52
CA GLN A 221 -12.45 -13.55 1.24
C GLN A 221 -11.24 -13.93 2.13
N ARG A 222 -11.29 -13.54 3.41
CA ARG A 222 -10.11 -13.62 4.28
C ARG A 222 -9.77 -15.05 4.67
N THR A 223 -8.48 -15.36 4.53
CA THR A 223 -7.84 -16.56 5.09
C THR A 223 -6.72 -16.14 6.04
N GLY A 224 -6.36 -17.02 6.97
CA GLY A 224 -5.36 -16.72 8.01
C GLY A 224 -5.97 -16.28 9.34
N PHE A 225 -5.18 -15.56 10.13
CA PHE A 225 -5.50 -15.18 11.50
C PHE A 225 -4.94 -13.80 11.82
N ASP A 226 -5.82 -12.83 12.04
CA ASP A 226 -5.46 -11.48 12.48
C ASP A 226 -5.91 -11.23 13.92
N LEU A 227 -5.09 -10.52 14.69
CA LEU A 227 -5.58 -9.73 15.82
C LEU A 227 -6.13 -8.41 15.27
N THR A 228 -7.44 -8.26 15.32
CA THR A 228 -8.16 -7.09 14.83
C THR A 228 -8.69 -6.28 16.00
N VAL A 229 -8.37 -4.99 16.05
CA VAL A 229 -8.84 -4.08 17.09
C VAL A 229 -9.47 -2.86 16.42
N GLY A 230 -10.73 -2.57 16.73
CA GLY A 230 -11.41 -1.41 16.17
C GLY A 230 -12.81 -1.14 16.70
N ALA A 231 -13.39 0.00 16.33
CA ALA A 231 -14.78 0.29 16.71
C ALA A 231 -15.74 -0.62 15.92
N GLY A 232 -15.46 -0.87 14.64
CA GLY A 232 -16.22 -1.79 13.80
C GLY A 232 -15.31 -2.71 12.98
N ASN A 233 -15.55 -4.01 13.09
CA ASN A 233 -14.83 -5.07 12.36
C ASN A 233 -15.83 -5.83 11.48
N PHE A 234 -15.59 -5.84 10.17
CA PHE A 234 -16.53 -6.38 9.17
C PHE A 234 -15.83 -7.44 8.32
N GLN A 235 -16.40 -8.65 8.25
CA GLN A 235 -15.85 -9.76 7.45
C GLN A 235 -14.39 -10.10 7.83
N THR A 236 -14.06 -10.00 9.12
CA THR A 236 -12.72 -10.25 9.65
C THR A 236 -12.56 -11.67 10.19
N LYS A 237 -11.31 -12.14 10.33
CA LYS A 237 -11.01 -13.50 10.78
C LYS A 237 -9.84 -13.54 11.75
N GLY A 238 -9.99 -14.28 12.85
CA GLY A 238 -8.98 -14.47 13.89
C GLY A 238 -9.47 -14.09 15.27
N PHE A 239 -8.84 -13.10 15.91
CA PHE A 239 -9.24 -12.55 17.20
C PHE A 239 -9.67 -11.10 17.02
N MET A 240 -10.92 -10.79 17.32
CA MET A 240 -11.52 -9.48 17.07
C MET A 240 -11.93 -8.84 18.39
N ILE A 241 -11.48 -7.60 18.59
CA ILE A 241 -11.89 -6.73 19.68
C ILE A 241 -12.55 -5.51 19.05
N GLY A 242 -13.83 -5.30 19.33
CA GLY A 242 -14.49 -4.08 18.89
C GLY A 242 -15.85 -3.83 19.46
N ALA A 243 -16.39 -2.63 19.26
CA ALA A 243 -17.78 -2.38 19.67
C ALA A 243 -18.74 -3.21 18.83
N LEU A 244 -18.47 -3.30 17.52
CA LEU A 244 -19.24 -4.05 16.54
C LEU A 244 -18.34 -5.06 15.82
N ASN A 245 -18.71 -6.34 15.83
CA ASN A 245 -18.08 -7.38 15.00
C ASN A 245 -19.16 -8.02 14.13
N LEU A 246 -19.12 -7.79 12.81
CA LEU A 246 -20.13 -8.28 11.87
C LEU A 246 -19.50 -9.29 10.89
N TYR A 247 -20.22 -10.38 10.61
CA TYR A 247 -19.82 -11.43 9.65
C TYR A 247 -18.40 -11.97 9.90
N SER A 248 -18.03 -12.09 11.17
CA SER A 248 -16.65 -12.29 11.60
C SER A 248 -16.39 -13.71 12.15
N GLU A 249 -15.25 -14.30 11.82
CA GLU A 249 -14.93 -15.70 12.15
C GLU A 249 -13.77 -15.84 13.14
N GLY A 250 -13.96 -16.59 14.21
CA GLY A 250 -12.94 -16.88 15.22
C GLY A 250 -13.40 -16.50 16.63
N VAL A 251 -12.65 -15.63 17.30
CA VAL A 251 -13.01 -15.11 18.63
C VAL A 251 -13.47 -13.66 18.48
N ASN A 252 -14.73 -13.40 18.74
CA ASN A 252 -15.37 -12.09 18.61
C ASN A 252 -15.67 -11.52 20.01
N LEU A 253 -14.88 -10.55 20.46
CA LEU A 253 -15.12 -9.80 21.69
C LEU A 253 -15.71 -8.43 21.34
N GLY A 254 -16.93 -8.16 21.80
CA GLY A 254 -17.54 -6.85 21.55
C GLY A 254 -18.83 -6.53 22.28
N ILE A 255 -19.43 -5.39 21.97
CA ILE A 255 -20.77 -5.06 22.49
C ILE A 255 -21.81 -5.82 21.68
N LEU A 256 -21.69 -5.78 20.35
CA LEU A 256 -22.55 -6.48 19.42
C LEU A 256 -21.71 -7.34 18.48
N ASN A 257 -22.03 -8.64 18.44
CA ASN A 257 -21.52 -9.59 17.46
C ASN A 257 -22.69 -10.07 16.60
N GLU A 258 -22.64 -9.83 15.29
CA GLU A 258 -23.70 -10.22 14.35
C GLU A 258 -23.15 -11.17 13.29
N GLN A 259 -23.85 -12.27 13.06
CA GLN A 259 -23.39 -13.34 12.15
C GLN A 259 -21.95 -13.78 12.43
N GLY A 260 -21.56 -13.75 13.71
CA GLY A 260 -20.24 -14.17 14.17
C GLY A 260 -20.17 -15.70 14.26
N ASN A 261 -19.10 -16.30 13.73
CA ASN A 261 -18.86 -17.74 13.79
C ASN A 261 -17.68 -18.05 14.71
N GLY A 262 -17.83 -19.03 15.61
CA GLY A 262 -16.78 -19.46 16.53
C GLY A 262 -17.14 -19.17 17.98
N PHE A 263 -16.39 -18.30 18.65
CA PHE A 263 -16.64 -17.88 20.03
C PHE A 263 -17.01 -16.40 20.07
N ASN A 264 -18.25 -16.10 20.41
CA ASN A 264 -18.80 -14.75 20.46
C ASN A 264 -19.04 -14.36 21.91
N LEU A 265 -18.33 -13.36 22.40
CA LEU A 265 -18.50 -12.77 23.72
C LEU A 265 -18.93 -11.32 23.57
N GLY A 266 -20.14 -11.01 24.04
CA GLY A 266 -20.65 -9.64 24.00
C GLY A 266 -21.98 -9.44 24.68
N ALA A 267 -22.44 -8.19 24.76
CA ALA A 267 -23.77 -7.92 25.32
C ALA A 267 -24.86 -8.52 24.43
N LEU A 268 -24.70 -8.39 23.12
CA LEU A 268 -25.63 -8.85 22.09
C LEU A 268 -24.90 -9.77 21.11
N ASN A 269 -25.30 -11.04 21.02
CA ASN A 269 -24.86 -11.96 19.99
C ASN A 269 -26.07 -12.33 19.12
N ILE A 270 -26.10 -11.87 17.86
CA ILE A 270 -27.24 -12.00 16.95
C ILE A 270 -26.86 -12.90 15.78
N GLN A 271 -27.65 -13.93 15.51
CA GLN A 271 -27.38 -14.92 14.45
C GLN A 271 -25.97 -15.52 14.55
N GLY A 272 -25.44 -15.64 15.78
CA GLY A 272 -24.11 -16.17 16.04
C GLY A 272 -24.10 -17.70 15.94
N LYS A 273 -23.04 -18.26 15.38
CA LYS A 273 -22.80 -19.71 15.30
C LYS A 273 -21.65 -20.11 16.22
N GLY A 274 -21.79 -21.24 16.90
CA GLY A 274 -20.76 -21.76 17.80
C GLY A 274 -21.09 -21.46 19.26
N VAL A 275 -20.18 -20.85 20.01
CA VAL A 275 -20.39 -20.51 21.44
C VAL A 275 -20.71 -19.03 21.56
N ASN A 276 -21.92 -18.71 22.01
CA ASN A 276 -22.40 -17.36 22.23
C ASN A 276 -22.54 -17.10 23.74
N VAL A 277 -21.77 -16.16 24.27
CA VAL A 277 -21.80 -15.76 25.69
C VAL A 277 -22.18 -14.30 25.79
N GLY A 278 -23.26 -13.98 26.52
CA GLY A 278 -23.77 -12.62 26.53
C GLY A 278 -25.04 -12.38 27.34
N ILE A 279 -25.58 -11.16 27.22
CA ILE A 279 -26.88 -10.85 27.82
C ILE A 279 -27.98 -11.45 26.95
N LEU A 280 -27.93 -11.17 25.65
CA LEU A 280 -28.82 -11.75 24.63
C LEU A 280 -28.00 -12.59 23.65
N ASN A 281 -28.39 -13.84 23.48
CA ASN A 281 -27.79 -14.75 22.51
C ASN A 281 -28.87 -15.27 21.56
N GLY A 282 -28.61 -15.16 20.26
CA GLY A 282 -29.43 -15.71 19.18
C GLY A 282 -28.58 -16.37 18.11
N GLY A 283 -29.09 -17.45 17.52
CA GLY A 283 -28.41 -18.22 16.48
C GLY A 283 -28.34 -19.70 16.79
N THR A 284 -27.22 -20.35 16.46
CA THR A 284 -27.04 -21.80 16.63
C THR A 284 -25.79 -22.15 17.45
N GLY A 285 -25.77 -23.35 18.03
CA GLY A 285 -24.67 -23.86 18.86
C GLY A 285 -24.97 -23.78 20.36
N VAL A 286 -24.04 -23.24 21.15
CA VAL A 286 -24.12 -23.15 22.62
C VAL A 286 -24.36 -21.71 23.04
N HIS A 287 -25.45 -21.46 23.75
CA HIS A 287 -25.81 -20.14 24.27
C HIS A 287 -25.65 -20.12 25.78
N ILE A 288 -24.90 -19.15 26.31
CA ILE A 288 -24.70 -18.93 27.75
C ILE A 288 -25.02 -17.47 28.05
N GLY A 289 -26.13 -17.20 28.74
CA GLY A 289 -26.57 -15.82 28.94
C GLY A 289 -27.81 -15.63 29.77
N LEU A 290 -28.26 -14.38 29.88
CA LEU A 290 -29.51 -14.08 30.59
C LEU A 290 -30.71 -14.54 29.77
N ILE A 291 -30.69 -14.23 28.46
CA ILE A 291 -31.74 -14.58 27.52
C ILE A 291 -31.12 -15.26 26.30
N ASN A 292 -31.56 -16.47 26.01
CA ASN A 292 -31.13 -17.25 24.86
C ASN A 292 -32.32 -17.56 23.96
N ALA A 293 -32.13 -17.43 22.65
CA ALA A 293 -33.12 -17.80 21.64
C ALA A 293 -32.46 -18.64 20.53
N SER A 294 -33.11 -19.74 20.20
CA SER A 294 -32.71 -20.64 19.12
C SER A 294 -33.48 -20.38 17.83
N GLY A 295 -32.92 -20.80 16.70
CA GLY A 295 -33.61 -20.81 15.40
C GLY A 295 -34.82 -21.75 15.40
N GLU A 296 -35.85 -21.40 14.63
CA GLU A 296 -37.12 -22.14 14.56
C GLU A 296 -37.22 -23.03 13.31
N GLU A 297 -36.23 -22.98 12.39
CA GLU A 297 -36.26 -23.78 11.16
C GLU A 297 -35.80 -25.22 11.42
N ASP A 298 -36.52 -26.20 10.84
CA ASP A 298 -36.21 -27.64 11.00
C ASP A 298 -34.81 -28.02 10.45
N THR A 299 -34.17 -27.15 9.68
CA THR A 299 -32.81 -27.31 9.14
C THR A 299 -31.71 -26.79 10.07
N ASP A 300 -32.07 -26.09 11.14
CA ASP A 300 -31.09 -25.51 12.06
C ASP A 300 -30.43 -26.58 12.93
N GLU A 301 -29.15 -26.38 13.23
CA GLU A 301 -28.41 -27.27 14.12
C GLU A 301 -28.97 -27.16 15.55
N PRO A 302 -29.07 -28.28 16.29
CA PRO A 302 -29.62 -28.28 17.64
C PRO A 302 -28.78 -27.37 18.55
N THR A 303 -29.47 -26.51 19.31
CA THR A 303 -28.84 -25.56 20.22
C THR A 303 -28.91 -26.02 21.67
N LEU A 304 -27.83 -25.75 22.41
CA LEU A 304 -27.72 -25.96 23.85
C LEU A 304 -27.80 -24.61 24.54
N GLU A 305 -28.78 -24.43 25.42
CA GLU A 305 -29.05 -23.12 26.02
C GLU A 305 -28.91 -23.19 27.53
N PHE A 306 -28.04 -22.34 28.08
CA PHE A 306 -27.79 -22.16 29.50
C PHE A 306 -28.12 -20.71 29.88
N GLY A 307 -29.24 -20.50 30.57
CA GLY A 307 -29.62 -19.13 30.93
C GLY A 307 -30.74 -19.02 31.94
N LEU A 308 -31.17 -17.79 32.20
CA LEU A 308 -32.34 -17.51 33.04
C LEU A 308 -33.64 -17.67 32.26
N LEU A 309 -33.63 -17.28 30.99
CA LEU A 309 -34.73 -17.43 30.04
C LEU A 309 -34.20 -18.06 28.75
N ASN A 310 -34.76 -19.21 28.38
CA ASN A 310 -34.44 -19.90 27.13
C ASN A 310 -35.71 -20.03 26.28
N PHE A 311 -35.60 -19.61 25.02
CA PHE A 311 -36.63 -19.75 24.00
C PHE A 311 -36.17 -20.80 22.98
N CYS A 312 -36.74 -22.00 23.13
CA CYS A 312 -36.25 -23.19 22.47
C CYS A 312 -36.88 -23.36 21.08
N GLY A 313 -36.04 -23.68 20.09
CA GLY A 313 -36.46 -24.20 18.80
C GLY A 313 -36.75 -25.71 18.86
N LYS A 314 -37.05 -26.34 17.72
CA LYS A 314 -37.31 -27.78 17.68
C LYS A 314 -36.01 -28.59 17.86
N GLY A 315 -36.06 -29.67 18.66
CA GLY A 315 -34.93 -30.59 18.84
C GLY A 315 -33.81 -30.13 19.79
N THR A 316 -34.03 -29.05 20.55
CA THR A 316 -33.03 -28.45 21.45
C THR A 316 -32.99 -29.12 22.83
N PHE A 317 -31.82 -29.10 23.48
CA PHE A 317 -31.64 -29.53 24.87
C PHE A 317 -31.35 -28.31 25.76
N PRO A 318 -32.36 -27.63 26.32
CA PRO A 318 -32.14 -26.51 27.21
C PRO A 318 -31.82 -26.98 28.63
N VAL A 319 -30.78 -26.40 29.23
CA VAL A 319 -30.44 -26.62 30.65
C VAL A 319 -30.65 -25.31 31.39
N MET A 320 -31.61 -25.29 32.33
CA MET A 320 -32.01 -24.04 32.98
C MET A 320 -32.00 -24.04 34.50
N ILE A 321 -31.87 -22.83 35.06
CA ILE A 321 -32.07 -22.49 36.47
C ILE A 321 -33.50 -21.97 36.75
N PHE A 322 -34.22 -21.31 35.82
CA PHE A 322 -35.54 -20.68 36.08
C PHE A 322 -36.72 -21.09 35.16
N PHE A 323 -36.89 -20.53 33.95
CA PHE A 323 -38.08 -20.73 33.09
C PHE A 323 -37.84 -21.05 31.59
N ASN A 324 -38.20 -22.26 31.13
CA ASN A 324 -38.09 -22.73 29.73
C ASN A 324 -39.38 -22.46 28.93
N TYR A 325 -39.28 -21.77 27.79
CA TYR A 325 -40.36 -21.71 26.80
C TYR A 325 -39.94 -22.50 25.55
N CYS A 326 -40.31 -23.78 25.52
CA CYS A 326 -40.11 -24.64 24.37
C CYS A 326 -41.49 -25.01 23.80
N LYS A 327 -41.67 -24.88 22.48
CA LYS A 327 -42.91 -25.22 21.78
C LYS A 327 -42.82 -26.56 21.08
#